data_AF-A0A8S3I402-F1
#
_entry.id   AF-A0A8S3I402-F1
#
_cell.length_a   1.000
_cell.length_b   1.000
_cell.length_c   1.000
_cell.angle_alpha   90.00
_cell.angle_beta   90.00
_cell.angle_gamma   90.00
#
_symmetry.space_group_name_H-M   'P 1'
#
loop_
_entity.id
_entity.type
_entity.pdbx_description
1 polymer ?
#
loop_
_entity_poly.entity_id
_entity_poly.type
_entity_poly.pdbx_seq_one_letter_code
_entity_poly.pdbx_strand_id
1 'polypeptide(L)'
;MLLFTSLIVLFGVVRTDEPLRPQYHLMPVKNWLNDPNGPVYFNGYYHMFFQYNPNAAVWGDMHWAHSYSKDMVHWIHLPIALAPDQPYDTNGIFTGSITIVDGIPIIIYTGITHDNQQVQCQAQPANISDPTLTTW
;
A
#
# COMPACT_ATOMS: atom_id res chain seq x y z
N MET A 1 -27.82 -23.56 17.96
CA MET A 1 -26.52 -23.26 17.32
C MET A 1 -26.81 -22.28 16.21
N LEU A 2 -26.68 -20.98 16.49
CA LEU A 2 -27.10 -19.90 15.59
C LEU A 2 -26.02 -19.72 14.51
N LEU A 3 -26.42 -19.98 13.26
CA LEU A 3 -25.66 -19.62 12.06
C LEU A 3 -25.76 -18.11 11.88
N PHE A 4 -24.66 -17.39 12.11
CA PHE A 4 -24.53 -16.01 11.65
C PHE A 4 -24.10 -16.04 10.18
N THR A 5 -25.06 -15.87 9.28
CA THR A 5 -24.81 -15.40 7.92
C THR A 5 -24.47 -13.92 7.99
N SER A 6 -23.18 -13.59 8.09
CA SER A 6 -22.72 -12.21 8.02
C SER A 6 -22.62 -11.75 6.57
N LEU A 7 -23.34 -10.67 6.31
CA LEU A 7 -23.36 -9.83 5.13
C LEU A 7 -21.92 -9.50 4.68
N ILE A 8 -21.53 -9.96 3.49
CA ILE A 8 -20.24 -9.64 2.87
C ILE A 8 -20.31 -8.21 2.35
N VAL A 9 -19.69 -7.28 3.07
CA VAL A 9 -19.20 -6.03 2.48
C VAL A 9 -17.83 -6.36 1.89
N LEU A 10 -17.65 -6.16 0.58
CA LEU A 10 -16.39 -6.40 -0.13
C LEU A 10 -15.27 -5.49 0.42
N PHE A 11 -14.55 -5.95 1.43
CA PHE A 11 -13.18 -5.54 1.73
C PHE A 11 -12.43 -6.82 2.13
N GLY A 12 -11.37 -7.15 1.39
CA GLY A 12 -10.75 -8.48 1.34
C GLY A 12 -10.59 -9.16 2.71
N VAL A 13 -11.39 -10.21 2.94
CA VAL A 13 -11.26 -11.09 4.11
C VAL A 13 -10.07 -12.01 3.87
N VAL A 14 -9.10 -11.97 4.78
CA VAL A 14 -8.00 -12.94 4.84
C VAL A 14 -8.61 -14.33 5.05
N ARG A 15 -8.33 -15.25 4.11
CA ARG A 15 -8.76 -16.63 4.24
C ARG A 15 -8.03 -17.31 5.40
N THR A 16 -8.78 -17.94 6.29
CA THR A 16 -8.24 -18.66 7.46
C THR A 16 -8.02 -20.15 7.20
N ASP A 17 -8.36 -20.64 6.00
CA ASP A 17 -8.18 -22.02 5.58
C ASP A 17 -6.82 -22.29 4.90
N GLU A 18 -5.94 -21.28 4.81
CA GLU A 18 -4.57 -21.39 4.30
C GLU A 18 -3.58 -21.65 5.45
N PRO A 19 -3.03 -22.87 5.63
CA PRO A 19 -2.29 -23.24 6.85
C PRO A 19 -1.00 -22.45 7.06
N LEU A 20 -0.39 -21.96 5.97
CA LEU A 20 0.86 -21.21 6.00
C LEU A 20 0.63 -19.70 6.07
N ARG A 21 -0.62 -19.23 5.99
CA ARG A 21 -0.92 -17.81 5.98
C ARG A 21 -0.90 -17.25 7.41
N PRO A 22 -0.02 -16.28 7.71
CA PRO A 22 -0.01 -15.63 9.02
C PRO A 22 -1.37 -15.01 9.36
N GLN A 23 -1.82 -15.21 10.60
CA GLN A 23 -3.13 -14.71 11.06
C GLN A 23 -3.07 -13.31 11.67
N TYR A 24 -1.88 -12.82 12.03
CA TYR A 24 -1.67 -11.57 12.76
C TYR A 24 -0.53 -10.70 12.20
N HIS A 25 -0.01 -11.04 11.02
CA HIS A 25 1.00 -10.21 10.33
C HIS A 25 0.35 -9.52 9.15
N LEU A 26 0.66 -8.25 8.95
CA LEU A 26 0.22 -7.52 7.76
C LEU A 26 0.82 -8.18 6.50
N MET A 27 -0.05 -8.52 5.56
CA MET A 27 0.30 -9.05 4.25
C MET A 27 -0.82 -8.71 3.26
N PRO A 28 -0.55 -8.61 1.94
CA PRO A 28 -1.61 -8.42 0.96
C PRO A 28 -2.54 -9.64 0.93
N VAL A 29 -3.76 -9.47 0.42
CA VAL A 29 -4.73 -10.56 0.26
C VAL A 29 -4.13 -11.74 -0.51
N LYS A 30 -3.29 -11.48 -1.51
CA LYS A 30 -2.59 -12.48 -2.33
C LYS A 30 -1.30 -11.88 -2.92
N ASN A 31 -0.55 -12.67 -3.70
CA ASN A 31 0.60 -12.25 -4.52
C ASN A 31 1.85 -11.82 -3.73
N TRP A 32 2.81 -11.23 -4.44
CA TRP A 32 4.14 -10.87 -3.94
C TRP A 32 4.12 -9.56 -3.15
N LEU A 33 4.77 -9.58 -1.99
CA LEU A 33 5.12 -8.41 -1.18
C LEU A 33 6.62 -8.44 -0.88
N ASN A 34 7.26 -7.28 -0.85
CA ASN A 34 8.61 -7.11 -0.29
C ASN A 34 8.70 -5.88 0.63
N ASP A 35 9.37 -4.82 0.21
CA ASP A 35 9.82 -3.74 1.07
C ASP A 35 8.62 -2.98 1.70
N PRO A 36 8.68 -2.64 3.00
CA PRO A 36 7.79 -1.64 3.57
C PRO A 36 8.12 -0.26 2.97
N ASN A 37 7.11 0.53 2.68
CA ASN A 37 7.22 1.83 2.03
C ASN A 37 6.50 2.89 2.88
N GLY A 38 7.17 4.01 3.12
CA GLY A 38 6.64 5.17 3.85
C GLY A 38 5.75 4.91 5.07
N PRO A 39 6.13 4.11 6.09
CA PRO A 39 5.34 4.01 7.31
C PRO A 39 5.15 5.39 7.96
N VAL A 40 3.91 5.80 8.24
CA VAL A 40 3.62 7.14 8.77
C VAL A 40 2.38 7.12 9.66
N TYR A 41 2.39 7.92 10.73
CA TYR A 41 1.18 8.21 11.50
C TYR A 41 0.62 9.58 11.07
N PHE A 42 -0.61 9.60 10.56
CA PHE A 42 -1.25 10.81 10.06
C PHE A 42 -2.73 10.81 10.43
N ASN A 43 -3.22 11.97 10.90
CA ASN A 43 -4.63 12.22 11.21
C ASN A 43 -5.37 11.11 11.98
N GLY A 44 -4.70 10.48 12.96
CA GLY A 44 -5.30 9.44 13.81
C GLY A 44 -5.08 8.00 13.34
N TYR A 45 -4.36 7.78 12.25
CA TYR A 45 -4.15 6.46 11.66
C TYR A 45 -2.66 6.19 11.40
N TYR A 46 -2.25 4.94 11.62
CA TYR A 46 -1.01 4.39 11.09
C TYR A 46 -1.25 3.97 9.66
N HIS A 47 -0.46 4.48 8.72
CA HIS A 47 -0.44 4.04 7.33
C HIS A 47 0.81 3.20 7.09
N MET A 48 0.63 2.11 6.37
CA MET A 48 1.69 1.27 5.86
C MET A 48 1.49 1.11 4.36
N PHE A 49 2.52 1.45 3.60
CA PHE A 49 2.61 1.09 2.19
C PHE A 49 3.64 -0.02 2.04
N PHE A 50 3.58 -0.74 0.93
CA PHE A 50 4.57 -1.78 0.65
C PHE A 50 4.64 -2.08 -0.83
N GLN A 51 5.82 -2.51 -1.28
CA GLN A 51 6.04 -3.02 -2.63
C GLN A 51 5.16 -4.25 -2.86
N TYR A 52 4.41 -4.23 -3.95
CA TYR A 52 3.38 -5.22 -4.25
C TYR A 52 3.31 -5.51 -5.75
N ASN A 53 3.19 -6.79 -6.11
CA ASN A 53 2.84 -7.20 -7.47
C ASN A 53 1.33 -7.56 -7.52
N PRO A 54 0.47 -6.78 -8.21
CA PRO A 54 -0.95 -7.08 -8.32
C PRO A 54 -1.28 -8.31 -9.17
N ASN A 55 -0.32 -8.79 -9.95
CA ASN A 55 -0.54 -9.76 -11.01
C ASN A 55 0.12 -11.13 -10.76
N ALA A 56 1.14 -11.24 -9.90
CA ALA A 56 1.82 -12.51 -9.65
C ALA A 56 2.46 -12.64 -8.25
N ALA A 57 2.70 -13.89 -7.83
CA ALA A 57 3.44 -14.22 -6.60
C ALA A 57 4.97 -14.25 -6.81
N VAL A 58 5.49 -13.38 -7.68
CA VAL A 58 6.91 -13.17 -7.95
C VAL A 58 7.22 -11.68 -8.04
N TRP A 59 8.49 -11.31 -7.90
CA TRP A 59 8.91 -9.94 -8.12
C TRP A 59 8.68 -9.50 -9.58
N GLY A 60 8.23 -8.27 -9.78
CA GLY A 60 7.90 -7.66 -11.07
C GLY A 60 6.60 -6.83 -11.03
N ASP A 61 6.43 -5.87 -11.93
CA ASP A 61 5.23 -5.01 -12.00
C ASP A 61 4.89 -4.35 -10.64
N MET A 62 5.90 -3.70 -10.05
CA MET A 62 5.82 -3.16 -8.70
C MET A 62 4.85 -1.99 -8.61
N HIS A 63 4.06 -2.00 -7.53
CA HIS A 63 3.13 -0.97 -7.10
C HIS A 63 3.33 -0.68 -5.61
N TRP A 64 2.84 0.46 -5.13
CA TRP A 64 2.68 0.70 -3.69
C TRP A 64 1.25 0.32 -3.26
N ALA A 65 1.10 -0.87 -2.67
CA ALA A 65 -0.13 -1.21 -1.99
C ALA A 65 -0.23 -0.48 -0.65
N HIS A 66 -1.45 -0.25 -0.18
CA HIS A 66 -1.72 0.62 0.98
C HIS A 66 -2.64 -0.06 1.99
N SER A 67 -2.33 0.10 3.27
CA SER A 67 -3.19 -0.29 4.37
C SER A 67 -3.08 0.72 5.51
N TYR A 68 -4.16 0.91 6.24
CA TYR A 68 -4.14 1.73 7.46
C TYR A 68 -4.65 0.96 8.67
N SER A 69 -4.29 1.42 9.85
CA SER A 69 -4.67 0.84 11.14
C SER A 69 -4.78 1.92 12.21
N LYS A 70 -5.57 1.65 13.26
CA LYS A 70 -5.58 2.47 14.48
C LYS A 70 -4.63 1.96 15.57
N ASP A 71 -4.17 0.72 15.47
CA ASP A 71 -3.45 0.03 16.55
C ASP A 71 -2.23 -0.80 16.07
N MET A 72 -1.89 -0.70 14.79
CA MET A 72 -0.82 -1.47 14.12
C MET A 72 -1.04 -3.00 14.09
N VAL A 73 -2.22 -3.48 14.48
CA VAL A 73 -2.58 -4.91 14.52
C VAL A 73 -3.73 -5.21 13.56
N HIS A 74 -4.79 -4.41 13.60
CA HIS A 74 -5.96 -4.55 12.75
C HIS A 74 -5.84 -3.60 11.56
N TRP A 75 -5.62 -4.16 10.37
CA TRP A 75 -5.36 -3.40 9.15
C TRP A 75 -6.55 -3.44 8.20
N ILE A 76 -6.85 -2.29 7.59
CA ILE A 76 -7.81 -2.16 6.49
C ILE A 76 -7.00 -1.94 5.22
N HIS A 77 -7.16 -2.83 4.25
CA HIS A 77 -6.56 -2.70 2.92
C HIS A 77 -7.31 -1.65 2.10
N LEU A 78 -6.56 -0.76 1.47
CA LEU A 78 -7.05 0.28 0.57
C LEU A 78 -6.70 -0.05 -0.88
N PRO A 79 -7.26 0.69 -1.85
CA PRO A 79 -6.76 0.67 -3.22
C PRO A 79 -5.24 0.89 -3.28
N ILE A 80 -4.63 0.46 -4.39
CA ILE A 80 -3.21 0.74 -4.67
C ILE A 80 -3.02 2.26 -4.66
N ALA A 81 -2.02 2.73 -3.90
CA ALA A 81 -1.75 4.15 -3.75
C ALA A 81 -0.98 4.70 -4.94
N LEU A 82 0.05 3.98 -5.41
CA LEU A 82 0.86 4.39 -6.57
C LEU A 82 1.08 3.21 -7.52
N ALA A 83 0.98 3.50 -8.81
CA ALA A 83 1.19 2.59 -9.93
C ALA A 83 2.21 3.23 -10.89
N PRO A 84 2.91 2.44 -11.74
CA PRO A 84 3.70 3.02 -12.82
C PRO A 84 2.77 3.63 -13.87
N ASP A 85 2.57 4.95 -13.82
CA ASP A 85 1.63 5.66 -14.68
C ASP A 85 2.18 6.96 -15.30
N GLN A 86 3.45 7.28 -15.05
CA GLN A 86 4.13 8.45 -15.60
C GLN A 86 5.42 8.08 -16.36
N PRO A 87 5.93 8.96 -17.25
CA PRO A 87 7.18 8.71 -17.97
C PRO A 87 8.40 8.50 -17.06
N TYR A 88 8.38 9.07 -15.86
CA TYR A 88 9.49 8.98 -14.91
C TYR A 88 9.50 7.69 -14.07
N ASP A 89 8.43 6.88 -14.11
CA ASP A 89 8.32 5.62 -13.37
C ASP A 89 7.68 4.48 -14.18
N THR A 90 7.58 4.65 -15.51
CA THR A 90 6.92 3.71 -16.42
C THR A 90 7.44 2.26 -16.35
N ASN A 91 8.69 2.04 -15.94
CA ASN A 91 9.27 0.69 -15.81
C ASN A 91 9.22 0.17 -14.36
N GLY A 92 8.78 0.97 -13.40
CA GLY A 92 8.62 0.54 -12.01
C GLY A 92 8.58 1.70 -11.01
N ILE A 93 7.84 1.47 -9.93
CA ILE A 93 7.73 2.36 -8.79
C ILE A 93 8.25 1.67 -7.52
N PHE A 94 9.46 2.04 -7.10
CA PHE A 94 10.20 1.37 -6.04
C PHE A 94 10.10 2.07 -4.70
N THR A 95 10.81 1.52 -3.72
CA THR A 95 10.81 1.91 -2.32
C THR A 95 11.09 3.40 -2.11
N GLY A 96 10.48 3.92 -1.05
CA GLY A 96 10.52 5.31 -0.68
C GLY A 96 10.01 5.54 0.74
N SER A 97 9.99 6.81 1.12
CA SER A 97 9.66 7.28 2.47
C SER A 97 8.62 8.39 2.40
N ILE A 98 7.89 8.57 3.50
CA ILE A 98 6.97 9.69 3.68
C ILE A 98 7.56 10.66 4.70
N THR A 99 7.51 11.96 4.39
CA THR A 99 7.81 13.04 5.33
C THR A 99 6.63 14.00 5.41
N ILE A 100 6.30 14.46 6.61
CA ILE A 100 5.29 15.51 6.80
C ILE A 100 5.98 16.87 6.66
N VAL A 101 5.59 17.65 5.66
CA VAL A 101 6.09 19.01 5.40
C VAL A 101 4.91 19.98 5.49
N ASP A 102 4.97 20.94 6.41
CA ASP A 102 3.90 21.93 6.63
C ASP A 102 2.50 21.30 6.82
N GLY A 103 2.45 20.15 7.48
CA GLY A 103 1.22 19.38 7.73
C GLY A 103 0.79 18.49 6.56
N ILE A 104 1.50 18.49 5.44
CA ILE A 104 1.21 17.71 4.24
C ILE A 104 2.13 16.47 4.22
N PRO A 105 1.59 15.24 4.15
CA PRO A 105 2.43 14.07 3.92
C PRO A 105 2.92 14.06 2.47
N ILE A 106 4.23 13.98 2.28
CA ILE A 106 4.89 13.96 0.98
C ILE A 106 5.59 12.61 0.82
N ILE A 107 5.27 11.87 -0.24
CA ILE A 107 6.02 10.67 -0.62
C ILE A 107 7.23 11.11 -1.45
N ILE A 108 8.41 10.57 -1.11
CA ILE A 108 9.58 10.56 -1.99
C ILE A 108 9.92 9.09 -2.26
N TYR A 109 9.98 8.71 -3.54
CA TYR A 109 10.20 7.33 -3.97
C TYR A 109 11.15 7.24 -5.16
N THR A 110 11.65 6.04 -5.43
CA THR A 110 12.47 5.78 -6.63
C THR A 110 11.60 5.32 -7.79
N GLY A 111 11.53 6.10 -8.87
CA GLY A 111 10.92 5.71 -10.14
C GLY A 111 11.96 5.09 -11.08
N ILE A 112 11.52 4.17 -11.94
CA ILE A 112 12.32 3.61 -13.03
C ILE A 112 11.81 4.16 -14.36
N THR A 113 12.63 4.96 -15.03
CA THR A 113 12.29 5.52 -16.34
C THR A 113 12.28 4.45 -17.42
N HIS A 114 11.75 4.79 -18.60
CA HIS A 114 11.80 3.93 -19.79
C HIS A 114 13.22 3.44 -20.13
N ASP A 115 14.24 4.28 -19.88
CA ASP A 115 15.65 3.98 -20.14
C ASP A 115 16.33 3.24 -18.97
N ASN A 116 15.54 2.71 -18.04
CA ASN A 116 15.97 1.98 -16.85
C ASN A 116 16.85 2.81 -15.89
N GLN A 117 16.65 4.12 -15.84
CA GLN A 117 17.31 4.98 -14.88
C GLN A 117 16.49 5.06 -13.59
N GLN A 118 17.18 4.99 -12.45
CA GLN A 118 16.59 5.27 -11.15
C GLN A 118 16.56 6.78 -10.93
N VAL A 119 15.36 7.34 -10.76
CA VAL A 119 15.14 8.76 -10.50
C VAL A 119 14.34 8.94 -9.22
N GLN A 120 14.49 10.10 -8.57
CA GLN A 120 13.74 10.42 -7.36
C GLN A 120 12.48 11.17 -7.74
N CYS A 121 11.34 10.63 -7.35
CA CYS A 121 10.01 11.14 -7.67
C CYS A 121 9.29 11.57 -6.39
N GLN A 122 8.27 12.42 -6.55
CA GLN A 122 7.47 12.94 -5.45
C GLN A 122 5.98 12.76 -5.76
N ALA A 123 5.21 12.36 -4.74
CA ALA A 123 3.74 12.34 -4.80
C ALA A 123 3.13 13.02 -3.56
N GLN A 124 1.91 13.54 -3.70
CA GLN A 124 1.17 14.23 -2.64
C GLN A 124 -0.29 13.76 -2.64
N PRO A 125 -0.98 13.70 -1.48
CA PRO A 125 -2.36 13.28 -1.46
C PRO A 125 -3.23 14.19 -2.33
N ALA A 126 -4.09 13.60 -3.16
CA ALA A 126 -5.05 14.35 -3.94
C ALA A 126 -6.10 15.06 -3.05
N ASN A 127 -6.33 14.54 -1.83
CA ASN A 127 -7.21 15.14 -0.84
C ASN A 127 -6.66 14.96 0.58
N ILE A 128 -6.03 16.00 1.12
CA ILE A 128 -5.47 15.97 2.49
C ILE A 128 -6.53 15.88 3.59
N SER A 129 -7.79 16.19 3.29
CA SER A 129 -8.89 16.05 4.25
C SER A 129 -9.38 14.60 4.37
N ASP A 130 -8.98 13.71 3.46
CA ASP A 130 -9.21 12.27 3.61
C ASP A 130 -8.21 11.71 4.64
N PRO A 131 -8.65 11.31 5.84
CA PRO A 131 -7.76 10.78 6.85
C PRO A 131 -7.13 9.44 6.46
N THR A 132 -7.68 8.76 5.45
CA THR A 132 -7.19 7.46 4.98
C THR A 132 -6.13 7.58 3.89
N LEU A 133 -5.95 8.77 3.30
CA LEU A 133 -5.00 9.06 2.22
C LEU A 133 -5.17 8.10 1.02
N THR A 134 -6.41 7.90 0.57
CA THR A 134 -6.75 6.89 -0.44
C THR A 134 -6.14 7.18 -1.82
N THR A 135 -5.96 8.46 -2.15
CA THR A 135 -5.51 8.91 -3.48
C THR A 135 -4.32 9.86 -3.36
N TRP A 136 -3.32 9.65 -4.22
CA TRP A 136 -2.04 10.36 -4.30
C TRP A 136 -1.79 10.91 -5.70
#